data_AF-X0VL16-F1
#
_entry.id   AF-X0VL16-F1
#
_cell.length_a   1.000
_cell.length_b   1.000
_cell.length_c   1.000
_cell.angle_alpha   90.00
_cell.angle_beta   90.00
_cell.angle_gamma   90.00
#
_symmetry.space_group_name_H-M   'P 1'
#
loop_
_entity.id
_entity.type
_entity.pdbx_description
1 polymer ?
#
loop_
_entity_poly.entity_id
_entity_poly.type
_entity_poly.pdbx_seq_one_letter_code
_entity_poly.pdbx_strand_id
1 'polypeptide(L)'
;MEKNKLHAFRNFIIPRRFNYQVEDIEKSLKDLNDILFAKIVLSEDRNIKEIHIITKDSSNPKKITRDIESFLLAKYNIQVDYRKISIAQVKDKEIRD
;
A
#
# COMPACT_ATOMS: atom_id res chain seq x y z
N MET A 1 16.37 8.21 36.11
CA MET A 1 17.00 7.50 34.98
C MET A 1 16.27 6.16 34.84
N GLU A 2 15.68 5.69 33.74
CA GLU A 2 15.44 6.12 32.36
C GLU A 2 14.02 5.60 32.03
N LYS A 3 12.99 6.45 31.96
CA LYS A 3 11.66 6.03 31.47
C LYS A 3 11.19 6.79 30.23
N ASN A 4 12.09 7.52 29.57
CA ASN A 4 11.77 8.39 28.43
C ASN A 4 12.45 8.00 27.10
N LYS A 5 13.11 6.84 27.01
CA LYS A 5 13.68 6.36 25.73
C LYS A 5 12.74 5.49 24.90
N LEU A 6 11.67 4.93 25.49
CA LEU A 6 10.74 4.06 24.76
C LEU A 6 9.66 4.84 23.97
N HIS A 7 9.38 6.09 24.36
CA HIS A 7 8.42 6.95 23.65
C HIS A 7 8.97 7.58 22.38
N ALA A 8 10.30 7.63 22.20
CA ALA A 8 10.93 8.19 21.00
C ALA A 8 10.75 7.27 19.77
N PHE A 9 10.74 5.94 19.97
CA PHE A 9 10.56 4.99 18.86
C PHE A 9 9.11 4.88 18.38
N ARG A 10 8.11 5.02 19.26
CA ARG A 10 6.69 5.07 18.85
C ARG A 10 6.36 6.32 18.04
N ASN A 11 7.15 7.39 18.19
CA ASN A 11 6.96 8.66 17.48
C ASN A 11 7.68 8.74 16.12
N PHE A 12 8.50 7.75 15.75
CA PHE A 12 9.11 7.72 14.39
C PHE A 12 8.15 7.17 13.33
N ILE A 13 7.05 6.53 13.77
CA ILE A 13 5.95 6.02 12.95
C ILE A 13 4.69 6.88 13.20
N ILE A 14 4.85 8.20 13.31
CA ILE A 14 3.71 9.11 13.17
C ILE A 14 3.38 9.10 11.67
N PRO A 15 2.15 8.76 11.23
CA PRO A 15 1.74 9.05 9.87
C PRO A 15 1.75 10.57 9.74
N ARG A 16 2.83 11.12 9.18
CA ARG A 16 2.84 12.51 8.73
C ARG A 16 1.61 12.66 7.84
N ARG A 17 0.83 13.72 8.08
CA ARG A 17 -0.30 14.13 7.25
C ARG A 17 -0.01 13.78 5.78
N PHE A 18 -0.90 13.03 5.15
CA PHE A 18 -0.84 12.71 3.73
C PHE A 18 -0.56 13.99 2.94
N ASN A 19 0.68 14.17 2.48
CA ASN A 19 1.03 15.23 1.54
C ASN A 19 0.76 14.83 0.08
N TYR A 20 0.26 13.60 -0.12
CA TYR A 20 -0.12 13.05 -1.41
C TYR A 20 -1.62 12.84 -1.44
N GLN A 21 -2.25 13.12 -2.59
CA GLN A 21 -3.62 12.70 -2.81
C GLN A 21 -3.64 11.17 -2.95
N VAL A 22 -4.69 10.51 -2.48
CA VAL A 22 -4.80 9.05 -2.51
C VAL A 22 -4.69 8.54 -3.94
N GLU A 23 -5.26 9.28 -4.88
CA GLU A 23 -5.25 9.05 -6.31
C GLU A 23 -3.83 9.05 -6.89
N ASP A 24 -2.91 9.83 -6.33
CA ASP A 24 -1.51 9.86 -6.76
C ASP A 24 -0.75 8.62 -6.29
N ILE A 25 -1.09 8.11 -5.10
CA ILE A 25 -0.56 6.85 -4.57
C ILE A 25 -1.10 5.68 -5.40
N GLU A 26 -2.40 5.65 -5.68
CA GLU A 26 -3.03 4.64 -6.54
C GLU A 26 -2.39 4.59 -7.92
N LYS A 27 -2.17 5.76 -8.56
CA LYS A 27 -1.44 5.84 -9.84
C LYS A 27 -0.02 5.30 -9.73
N SER A 28 0.71 5.70 -8.69
CA SER A 28 2.10 5.27 -8.51
C SER A 28 2.24 3.78 -8.18
N LEU A 29 1.25 3.16 -7.55
CA LEU A 29 1.25 1.71 -7.34
C LEU A 29 1.21 0.94 -8.66
N LYS A 30 0.64 1.51 -9.72
CA LYS A 30 0.66 0.92 -11.07
C LYS A 30 2.05 0.96 -11.72
N ASP A 31 3.02 1.68 -11.16
CA ASP A 31 4.41 1.64 -11.62
C ASP A 31 5.11 0.33 -11.21
N LEU A 32 4.55 -0.42 -10.25
CA LEU A 32 5.04 -1.74 -9.87
C LEU A 32 4.65 -2.77 -10.93
N ASN A 33 5.57 -3.69 -11.21
CA ASN A 33 5.32 -4.78 -12.17
C ASN A 33 4.06 -5.57 -11.81
N ASP A 34 3.31 -5.94 -12.85
CA ASP A 34 2.13 -6.79 -12.80
C ASP A 34 0.88 -6.19 -12.11
N ILE A 35 0.94 -4.94 -11.62
CA ILE A 35 -0.23 -4.23 -11.09
C ILE A 35 -0.97 -3.50 -12.22
N LEU A 36 -2.25 -3.82 -12.40
CA LEU A 36 -3.10 -3.30 -13.47
C LEU A 36 -4.00 -2.17 -12.94
N PHE A 37 -4.58 -2.41 -11.76
CA PHE A 37 -5.42 -1.45 -11.04
C PHE A 37 -5.10 -1.48 -9.55
N ALA A 38 -5.16 -0.30 -8.92
CA ALA A 38 -5.01 -0.14 -7.48
C ALA A 38 -6.08 0.81 -6.95
N LYS A 39 -6.72 0.43 -5.84
CA LYS A 39 -7.69 1.27 -5.13
C LYS A 39 -7.38 1.24 -3.64
N ILE A 40 -7.34 2.40 -3.01
CA ILE A 40 -7.16 2.57 -1.58
C ILE A 40 -8.47 3.07 -0.98
N VAL A 41 -8.94 2.39 0.05
CA VAL A 41 -10.11 2.79 0.84
C VAL A 41 -9.60 3.35 2.17
N LEU A 42 -10.00 4.57 2.48
CA LEU A 42 -9.70 5.21 3.75
C LEU A 42 -10.82 5.02 4.77
N SER A 43 -10.48 5.00 6.05
CA SER A 43 -11.42 5.18 7.15
C SER A 43 -11.82 6.65 7.29
N GLU A 44 -12.81 6.94 8.14
CA GLU A 44 -13.22 8.31 8.50
C GLU A 44 -12.05 9.14 9.05
N ASP A 45 -11.16 8.50 9.83
CA ASP A 45 -9.92 9.09 10.34
C ASP A 45 -8.79 9.25 9.30
N ARG A 46 -9.08 9.00 8.02
CA ARG A 46 -8.14 9.02 6.89
C ARG A 46 -6.98 8.03 7.01
N ASN A 47 -7.14 6.96 7.77
CA ASN A 47 -6.18 5.86 7.79
C ASN A 47 -6.50 4.87 6.67
N ILE A 48 -5.48 4.17 6.14
CA ILE A 48 -5.72 3.09 5.17
C ILE A 48 -6.51 1.98 5.86
N LYS A 49 -7.74 1.78 5.37
CA LYS A 49 -8.63 0.69 5.77
C LYS A 49 -8.30 -0.56 4.96
N GLU A 50 -8.33 -0.44 3.63
CA GLU A 50 -8.11 -1.53 2.68
C GLU A 50 -7.36 -1.03 1.43
N ILE A 51 -6.60 -1.92 0.81
CA ILE A 51 -5.97 -1.73 -0.50
C ILE A 51 -6.40 -2.89 -1.40
N HIS A 52 -7.04 -2.58 -2.51
CA HIS A 52 -7.44 -3.56 -3.53
C HIS A 52 -6.54 -3.44 -4.74
N ILE A 53 -5.99 -4.57 -5.17
CA ILE A 53 -5.05 -4.66 -6.29
C ILE A 53 -5.59 -5.68 -7.27
N ILE A 54 -5.61 -5.32 -8.56
CA ILE A 54 -5.81 -6.25 -9.66
C ILE A 54 -4.47 -6.49 -10.34
N THR A 55 -4.12 -7.76 -10.51
CA THR A 55 -2.88 -8.18 -11.17
C THR A 55 -3.13 -9.20 -12.28
N LYS A 56 -2.11 -9.48 -13.09
CA LYS A 56 -2.14 -10.60 -14.04
C LYS A 56 -2.13 -11.94 -13.30
N ASP A 57 -2.69 -12.98 -13.91
CA ASP A 57 -2.68 -14.36 -13.39
C ASP A 57 -1.27 -14.98 -13.28
N SER A 58 -0.30 -14.48 -14.03
CA SER A 58 1.12 -14.84 -13.93
C SER A 58 1.83 -14.30 -12.69
N SER A 59 1.22 -13.37 -11.95
CA SER A 59 1.84 -12.69 -10.81
C SER A 59 1.98 -13.61 -9.60
N ASN A 60 2.99 -13.36 -8.75
CA ASN A 60 3.11 -14.02 -7.45
C ASN A 60 2.52 -13.11 -6.34
N PRO A 61 1.36 -13.44 -5.74
CA PRO A 61 0.69 -12.57 -4.78
C PRO A 61 1.56 -12.19 -3.58
N LYS A 62 2.36 -13.12 -3.04
CA LYS A 62 3.25 -12.84 -1.90
C LYS A 62 4.34 -11.84 -2.26
N LYS A 63 4.90 -11.93 -3.48
CA LYS A 63 5.87 -10.96 -3.97
C LYS A 63 5.23 -9.59 -4.13
N ILE A 64 4.06 -9.52 -4.75
CA ILE A 64 3.31 -8.27 -4.96
C ILE A 64 2.98 -7.60 -3.63
N THR A 65 2.48 -8.33 -2.65
CA THR A 65 2.23 -7.80 -1.29
C THR A 65 3.49 -7.15 -0.71
N ARG A 66 4.65 -7.84 -0.76
CA ARG A 66 5.92 -7.30 -0.24
C ARG A 66 6.40 -6.07 -1.00
N ASP A 67 6.23 -6.07 -2.32
CA ASP A 67 6.61 -4.95 -3.18
C ASP A 67 5.75 -3.72 -2.84
N ILE A 68 4.44 -3.90 -2.64
CA ILE A 68 3.53 -2.83 -2.20
C ILE A 68 3.92 -2.29 -0.83
N GLU A 69 4.15 -3.16 0.17
CA GLU A 69 4.58 -2.74 1.52
C GLU A 69 5.89 -1.94 1.45
N SER A 70 6.87 -2.45 0.70
CA SER A 70 8.18 -1.82 0.54
C SER A 70 8.08 -0.48 -0.20
N PHE A 71 7.26 -0.42 -1.25
CA PHE A 71 7.05 0.78 -2.05
C PHE A 71 6.36 1.89 -1.27
N LEU A 72 5.26 1.56 -0.56
CA LEU A 72 4.53 2.51 0.27
C LEU A 72 5.40 3.05 1.41
N LEU A 73 6.21 2.18 2.03
CA LEU A 73 7.14 2.60 3.07
C LEU A 73 8.25 3.49 2.50
N ALA A 74 8.92 3.07 1.41
CA ALA A 74 10.07 3.79 0.88
C ALA A 74 9.71 5.12 0.21
N LYS A 75 8.64 5.15 -0.59
CA LYS A 75 8.25 6.34 -1.37
C LYS A 75 7.37 7.31 -0.57
N TYR A 76 6.50 6.79 0.30
CA TYR A 76 5.48 7.57 0.98
C TYR A 76 5.64 7.60 2.51
N ASN A 77 6.57 6.83 3.08
CA ASN A 77 6.68 6.63 4.53
C ASN A 77 5.37 6.12 5.15
N ILE A 78 4.64 5.29 4.41
CA ILE A 78 3.38 4.67 4.83
C ILE A 78 3.66 3.20 5.17
N GLN A 79 3.48 2.84 6.44
CA GLN A 79 3.47 1.44 6.85
C GLN A 79 2.05 0.87 6.72
N VAL A 80 1.93 -0.23 5.99
CA VAL A 80 0.67 -0.97 5.84
C VAL A 80 0.86 -2.40 6.34
N ASP A 81 -0.21 -2.98 6.88
CA ASP A 81 -0.25 -4.40 7.22
C ASP A 81 -0.75 -5.18 6.01
N TYR A 82 -0.02 -6.21 5.58
CA TYR A 82 -0.41 -7.08 4.46
C TYR A 82 -1.86 -7.60 4.53
N ARG A 83 -2.45 -7.75 5.72
CA ARG A 83 -3.84 -8.18 5.89
C ARG A 83 -4.88 -7.20 5.32
N LYS A 84 -4.47 -5.95 5.07
CA LYS A 84 -5.28 -4.92 4.41
C LYS A 84 -5.17 -4.96 2.89
N ILE A 85 -4.25 -5.76 2.35
CA ILE A 85 -4.00 -5.85 0.90
C ILE A 85 -4.75 -7.05 0.35
N SER A 86 -5.78 -6.78 -0.45
CA SER A 86 -6.51 -7.77 -1.21
C SER A 86 -6.03 -7.78 -2.66
N ILE A 87 -5.65 -8.95 -3.16
CA ILE A 87 -5.17 -9.13 -4.54
C ILE A 87 -6.15 -10.04 -5.26
N ALA A 88 -6.71 -9.55 -6.37
CA ALA A 88 -7.39 -10.40 -7.34
C ALA A 88 -6.50 -10.53 -8.59
N GLN A 89 -6.49 -11.72 -9.17
CA GLN A 89 -5.74 -12.01 -10.38
C GLN A 89 -6.71 -12.25 -11.52
N VAL A 90 -6.41 -11.68 -12.68
CA VAL A 90 -7.24 -11.84 -13.88
C VAL A 90 -6.40 -12.31 -15.05
N LYS A 91 -7.04 -13.07 -15.95
CA LYS A 91 -6.39 -13.57 -17.16
C LYS A 91 -6.22 -12.41 -18.14
N ASP A 92 -5.10 -12.37 -18.84
CA ASP A 92 -4.76 -11.31 -19.81
C ASP A 92 -5.84 -11.06 -20.88
N LYS A 93 -6.75 -12.02 -21.13
CA LYS A 93 -7.88 -11.87 -22.07
C LYS A 93 -9.06 -11.03 -21.56
N GLU A 94 -9.16 -10.82 -20.25
CA GLU A 94 -10.34 -10.19 -19.61
C GLU A 94 -10.16 -8.70 -19.33
N ILE A 95 -8.96 -8.16 -19.51
CA ILE A 95 -8.70 -6.72 -19.43
C ILE A 95 -8.47 -6.19 -20.85
N ARG A 96 -9.54 -5.67 -21.45
CA ARG A 96 -9.44 -4.70 -22.53
C ARG A 96 -9.99 -3.39 -21.99
N ASP A 97 -9.15 -2.37 -21.95
CA ASP A 97 -9.57 -0.98 -21.70
C ASP A 97 -10.59 -0.52 -22.75
#